data_AF-A0QXI2-F1
#
_entry.id   AF-A0QXI2-F1
#
_cell.length_a   1.000
_cell.length_b   1.000
_cell.length_c   1.000
_cell.angle_alpha   90.00
_cell.angle_beta   90.00
_cell.angle_gamma   90.00
#
_symmetry.space_group_name_H-M   'P 1'
#
loop_
_entity.id
_entity.type
_entity.pdbx_description
1 polymer ?
#
loop_
_entity_poly.entity_id
_entity_poly.type
_entity_poly.pdbx_seq_one_letter_code
_entity_poly.pdbx_strand_id
1 'polypeptide(L)'
;MTTASPGTATQQDIHRRIGGIMPAGQTGFSDVTFDLISVQYHSLKAGHDYGQYVRDAKNAGLDDVASFFEHVMAEDADRAKRCHEFLAKLQGANTG
;
A
#
# COMPACT_ATOMS: atom_id res chain seq x y z
N MET A 1 -9.42 47.40 -9.76
CA MET A 1 -8.17 46.66 -9.51
C MET A 1 -7.82 46.80 -8.04
N THR A 2 -8.07 45.77 -7.22
CA THR A 2 -7.38 45.58 -5.95
C THR A 2 -7.18 44.08 -5.77
N THR A 3 -5.92 43.68 -5.68
CA THR A 3 -5.45 42.31 -5.46
C THR A 3 -5.08 42.19 -3.99
N ALA A 4 -5.61 41.20 -3.28
CA ALA A 4 -5.04 40.76 -2.01
C ALA A 4 -5.31 39.25 -1.74
N SER A 5 -4.20 38.51 -1.83
CA SER A 5 -3.74 37.31 -1.12
C SER A 5 -4.63 36.07 -0.89
N PRO A 6 -4.18 34.87 -1.33
CA PRO A 6 -4.68 33.60 -0.80
C PRO A 6 -4.14 33.37 0.62
N GLY A 7 -5.04 33.25 1.59
CA GLY A 7 -4.70 32.86 2.95
C GLY A 7 -4.06 31.47 2.98
N THR A 8 -2.92 31.37 3.65
CA THR A 8 -2.26 30.12 4.06
C THR A 8 -3.24 29.25 4.84
N ALA A 9 -3.67 28.13 4.23
CA ALA A 9 -4.39 27.08 4.93
C ALA A 9 -3.51 26.56 6.08
N THR A 10 -4.07 26.42 7.27
CA THR A 10 -3.33 25.93 8.42
C THR A 10 -3.00 24.45 8.24
N GLN A 11 -1.95 23.95 8.90
CA GLN A 11 -1.59 22.53 8.86
C GLN A 11 -2.70 21.61 9.39
N GLN A 12 -3.71 22.16 10.07
CA GLN A 12 -4.94 21.48 10.50
C GLN A 12 -5.97 21.34 9.36
N ASP A 13 -6.00 22.26 8.39
CA ASP A 13 -6.93 22.21 7.25
C ASP A 13 -6.47 21.23 6.16
N ILE A 14 -5.16 20.98 6.06
CA ILE A 14 -4.57 20.03 5.12
C ILE A 14 -4.92 18.59 5.54
N HIS A 15 -4.90 18.29 6.85
CA HIS A 15 -5.30 16.98 7.39
C HIS A 15 -6.77 16.63 7.13
N ARG A 16 -7.67 17.63 7.01
CA ARG A 16 -9.09 17.39 6.70
C ARG A 16 -9.35 17.12 5.22
N ARG A 17 -8.44 17.55 4.32
CA ARG A 17 -8.63 17.43 2.87
C ARG A 17 -8.00 16.19 2.25
N ILE A 18 -7.14 15.48 2.98
CA ILE A 18 -6.48 14.26 2.51
C ILE A 18 -6.74 13.15 3.53
N GLY A 19 -7.83 12.41 3.32
CA GLY A 19 -8.11 11.19 4.07
C GLY A 19 -8.67 11.43 5.47
N GLY A 20 -9.98 11.70 5.54
CA GLY A 20 -10.70 11.38 6.77
C GLY A 20 -10.44 9.92 7.12
N ILE A 21 -9.84 9.69 8.29
CA ILE A 21 -9.93 8.41 8.99
C ILE A 21 -11.44 8.15 9.06
N MET A 22 -11.93 7.21 8.25
CA MET A 22 -13.30 6.74 8.41
C MET A 22 -13.36 6.13 9.82
N PRO A 23 -14.34 6.50 10.66
CA PRO A 23 -14.54 5.77 11.90
C PRO A 23 -14.93 4.34 11.53
N ALA A 24 -13.98 3.42 11.69
CA ALA A 24 -14.19 2.00 11.54
C ALA A 24 -15.36 1.55 12.43
N GLY A 25 -16.50 1.22 11.82
CA GLY A 25 -17.67 0.86 12.64
C GLY A 25 -18.99 0.58 11.93
N GLN A 26 -19.05 0.46 10.60
CA GLN A 26 -20.34 0.20 9.91
C GLN A 26 -20.36 -1.04 9.01
N THR A 27 -19.25 -1.76 8.82
CA THR A 27 -19.17 -2.92 7.92
C THR A 27 -18.87 -4.25 8.61
N GLY A 28 -18.72 -4.29 9.94
CA GLY A 28 -18.42 -5.52 10.70
C GLY A 28 -17.00 -6.08 10.53
N PHE A 29 -16.19 -5.51 9.63
CA PHE A 29 -14.74 -5.74 9.56
C PHE A 29 -14.01 -4.62 10.30
N SER A 30 -13.03 -4.96 11.12
CA SER A 30 -12.11 -3.95 11.65
C SER A 30 -11.36 -3.30 10.47
N ASP A 31 -11.13 -1.98 10.53
CA ASP A 31 -10.33 -1.24 9.53
C ASP A 31 -9.04 -2.00 9.20
N VAL A 32 -8.39 -2.49 10.26
CA VAL A 32 -7.13 -3.22 10.21
C VAL A 32 -7.22 -4.51 9.39
N THR A 33 -8.34 -5.26 9.46
CA THR A 33 -8.50 -6.47 8.65
C THR A 33 -8.61 -6.11 7.17
N PHE A 34 -9.39 -5.08 6.86
CA PHE A 34 -9.54 -4.60 5.48
C PHE A 34 -8.21 -4.04 4.95
N ASP A 35 -7.48 -3.28 5.76
CA ASP A 35 -6.17 -2.72 5.42
C ASP A 35 -5.15 -3.83 5.13
N LEU A 36 -5.10 -4.88 5.96
CA LEU A 36 -4.20 -6.02 5.77
C LEU A 36 -4.53 -6.80 4.49
N ILE A 37 -5.81 -7.02 4.20
CA ILE A 37 -6.24 -7.66 2.95
C ILE A 37 -5.86 -6.78 1.75
N SER A 38 -6.06 -5.47 1.86
CA SER A 38 -5.73 -4.51 0.79
C SER A 38 -4.25 -4.54 0.47
N VAL A 39 -3.38 -4.44 1.50
CA VAL A 39 -1.92 -4.52 1.31
C VAL A 39 -1.51 -5.87 0.71
N GLN A 40 -2.02 -6.98 1.24
CA GLN A 40 -1.72 -8.31 0.71
C GLN A 40 -2.08 -8.44 -0.77
N TYR A 41 -3.29 -8.01 -1.15
CA TYR A 41 -3.76 -8.06 -2.52
C TYR A 41 -2.87 -7.23 -3.45
N HIS A 42 -2.56 -5.99 -3.06
CA HIS A 42 -1.76 -5.09 -3.90
C HIS A 42 -0.32 -5.60 -4.10
N SER A 43 0.32 -6.15 -3.06
CA SER A 43 1.66 -6.74 -3.18
C SER A 43 1.67 -7.97 -4.09
N LEU A 44 0.65 -8.85 -3.99
CA LEU A 44 0.55 -10.01 -4.89
C LEU A 44 0.26 -9.59 -6.34
N LYS A 45 -0.59 -8.58 -6.53
CA LYS A 45 -0.90 -8.04 -7.86
C LYS A 45 0.34 -7.43 -8.51
N ALA A 46 1.11 -6.63 -7.78
CA ALA A 46 2.33 -6.01 -8.31
C ALA A 46 3.40 -7.05 -8.68
N GLY A 47 3.51 -8.12 -7.89
CA GLY A 47 4.37 -9.28 -8.18
C GLY A 47 4.16 -9.89 -9.58
N HIS A 48 2.92 -9.89 -10.08
CA HIS A 48 2.60 -10.38 -11.42
C HIS A 48 3.21 -9.49 -12.53
N ASP A 49 3.23 -8.18 -12.33
CA ASP A 49 3.72 -7.22 -13.32
C ASP A 49 5.26 -7.12 -13.34
N TYR A 50 5.92 -7.35 -12.20
CA TYR A 50 7.39 -7.25 -12.07
C TYR A 50 8.16 -8.17 -13.01
N GLY A 51 7.64 -9.37 -13.31
CA GLY A 51 8.28 -10.27 -14.26
C GLY A 51 8.44 -9.64 -15.65
N GLN A 52 7.49 -8.80 -16.09
CA GLN A 52 7.62 -8.05 -17.33
C GLN A 52 8.67 -6.95 -17.21
N TYR A 53 8.69 -6.21 -16.10
CA TYR A 53 9.66 -5.11 -15.90
C TYR A 53 11.10 -5.61 -15.83
N VAL A 54 11.34 -6.75 -15.18
CA VAL A 54 12.65 -7.42 -15.17
C VAL A 54 13.08 -7.82 -16.58
N ARG A 55 12.18 -8.40 -17.37
CA ARG A 55 12.47 -8.75 -18.78
C ARG A 55 12.80 -7.52 -19.61
N ASP A 56 12.03 -6.44 -19.48
CA ASP A 56 12.24 -5.21 -20.23
C ASP A 56 13.58 -4.57 -19.88
N ALA A 57 13.94 -4.51 -18.60
CA ALA A 57 15.24 -4.01 -18.15
C ALA A 57 16.41 -4.86 -18.68
N LYS A 58 16.30 -6.20 -18.61
CA LYS A 58 17.32 -7.11 -19.16
C LYS A 58 17.46 -6.97 -20.68
N ASN A 59 16.36 -6.86 -21.40
CA ASN A 59 16.36 -6.65 -22.85
C ASN A 59 16.98 -5.30 -23.24
N ALA A 60 16.92 -4.29 -22.37
CA ALA A 60 17.55 -3.00 -22.55
C ALA A 60 19.02 -2.94 -22.07
N GLY A 61 19.57 -4.03 -21.51
CA GLY A 61 20.92 -4.06 -20.94
C GLY A 61 21.07 -3.24 -19.64
N LEU A 62 19.98 -3.02 -18.91
CA LEU A 62 19.94 -2.25 -17.66
C LEU A 62 19.90 -3.21 -16.45
N ASP A 63 21.03 -3.85 -16.18
CA ASP A 63 21.13 -4.91 -15.16
C ASP A 63 20.90 -4.41 -13.73
N ASP A 64 21.27 -3.16 -13.44
CA ASP A 64 21.03 -2.51 -12.15
C ASP A 64 19.54 -2.26 -11.92
N VAL A 65 18.83 -1.81 -12.95
CA VAL A 65 17.37 -1.63 -12.93
C VAL A 65 16.64 -2.97 -12.82
N ALA A 66 17.11 -4.00 -13.53
CA ALA A 66 16.57 -5.35 -13.40
C ALA A 66 16.73 -5.88 -11.97
N SER A 67 17.91 -5.71 -11.37
CA SER A 67 18.20 -6.09 -9.99
C SER A 67 17.32 -5.34 -8.99
N PHE A 68 17.05 -4.06 -9.24
CA PHE A 68 16.11 -3.27 -8.44
C PHE A 68 14.69 -3.84 -8.51
N PHE A 69 14.17 -4.19 -9.70
CA PHE A 69 12.84 -4.79 -9.81
C PHE A 69 12.74 -6.17 -9.14
N GLU A 70 13.79 -7.00 -9.25
CA GLU A 70 13.87 -8.28 -8.54
C GLU A 70 13.85 -8.07 -7.01
N HIS A 71 14.53 -7.04 -6.51
CA HIS A 71 14.50 -6.68 -5.10
C HIS A 71 13.10 -6.24 -4.64
N VAL A 72 12.45 -5.33 -5.38
CA VAL A 72 11.08 -4.88 -5.08
C VAL A 72 10.09 -6.06 -5.09
N MET A 73 10.26 -7.00 -6.03
CA MET A 73 9.45 -8.22 -6.08
C MET A 73 9.61 -9.08 -4.81
N ALA A 74 10.83 -9.22 -4.30
CA ALA A 74 11.08 -9.96 -3.07
C ALA A 74 10.47 -9.27 -1.84
N GLU A 75 10.55 -7.94 -1.76
CA GLU A 75 9.93 -7.17 -0.68
C GLU A 75 8.39 -7.30 -0.68
N ASP A 76 7.76 -7.27 -1.86
CA ASP A 76 6.32 -7.45 -1.98
C ASP A 76 5.85 -8.86 -1.63
N ALA A 77 6.64 -9.88 -1.98
CA ALA A 77 6.38 -11.24 -1.54
C ALA A 77 6.43 -11.35 0.01
N ASP A 78 7.40 -10.72 0.66
CA ASP A 78 7.48 -10.67 2.13
C ASP A 78 6.31 -9.90 2.75
N ARG A 79 5.95 -8.74 2.19
CA ARG A 79 4.77 -7.97 2.63
C ARG A 79 3.50 -8.80 2.57
N ALA A 80 3.25 -9.48 1.45
CA ALA A 80 2.07 -10.32 1.28
C ALA A 80 2.03 -11.47 2.31
N LYS A 81 3.17 -12.12 2.54
CA LYS A 81 3.30 -13.18 3.55
C LYS A 81 3.01 -12.66 4.97
N ARG A 82 3.60 -11.52 5.35
CA ARG A 82 3.38 -10.94 6.69
C ARG A 82 1.93 -10.54 6.92
N CYS A 83 1.26 -9.97 5.92
CA CYS A 83 -0.17 -9.71 5.99
C CYS A 83 -0.97 -11.00 6.23
N HIS A 84 -0.59 -12.11 5.58
CA HIS A 84 -1.24 -13.41 5.77
C HIS A 84 -1.13 -13.87 7.23
N GLU A 85 0.08 -13.79 7.80
CA GLU A 85 0.35 -14.17 9.18
C GLU A 85 -0.43 -13.30 10.19
N PHE A 86 -0.57 -12.01 9.93
CA PHE A 86 -1.40 -11.13 10.78
C PHE A 86 -2.89 -11.48 10.70
N LEU A 87 -3.40 -11.73 9.49
CA LEU A 87 -4.79 -12.15 9.30
C LEU A 87 -5.09 -13.46 10.03
N ALA A 88 -4.19 -14.45 9.96
CA ALA A 88 -4.32 -15.71 10.69
C ALA A 88 -4.38 -15.50 12.22
N LYS A 89 -3.55 -14.60 12.76
CA LYS A 89 -3.58 -14.25 14.19
C LYS A 89 -4.90 -13.60 14.61
N LEU A 90 -5.42 -12.68 13.81
CA LEU A 90 -6.70 -12.00 14.10
C LEU A 90 -7.88 -12.98 14.07
N GLN A 91 -7.88 -13.93 13.13
CA GLN A 91 -8.91 -14.98 13.06
C GLN A 91 -8.86 -15.91 14.28
N GLY A 92 -7.66 -16.32 14.71
CA GLY A 92 -7.48 -17.13 15.91
C GLY A 92 -7.92 -16.43 17.20
N ALA A 93 -7.64 -15.12 17.33
CA ALA A 93 -8.04 -14.33 18.48
C ALA A 93 -9.55 -14.08 18.59
N ASN A 94 -10.28 -14.06 17.47
CA ASN A 94 -11.74 -13.86 17.45
C ASN A 94 -12.54 -15.14 17.75
N THR A 95 -11.88 -16.30 17.84
CA THR A 95 -12.52 -17.61 18.05
C THR A 95 -12.30 -18.16 19.48
N GLY A 96 -11.71 -17.35 20.38
CA GLY A 96 -11.38 -17.73 21.76
C GLY A 96 -12.22 -17.02 22.81
#